data_AF-A0A935SQ19-F1
#
_entry.id   AF-A0A935SQ19-F1
#
_cell.length_a   1.000
_cell.length_b   1.000
_cell.length_c   1.000
_cell.angle_alpha   90.00
_cell.angle_beta   90.00
_cell.angle_gamma   90.00
#
_symmetry.space_group_name_H-M   'P 1'
#
loop_
_entity.id
_entity.type
_entity.pdbx_description
1 polymer ?
#
loop_
_entity_poly.entity_id
_entity_poly.type
_entity_poly.pdbx_seq_one_letter_code
_entity_poly.pdbx_strand_id
1 'polypeptide(L)'
;MKLEFQQQPVGTIKLFAQKQDDNTISATVDLTENGNAVNIKGNYFLNNDQKQFRAGLNINRLSMATLQTFSKGNLTRSSGNINGNISLQGKFSDPRWNGALNFDTTQFTIAKLGTTYTLDKQKINLTYPEISFNNFTIKDSTNNSLKVDGRITSKTIADYDLDLKINADNFTLVNAPKAVANQVYGFAAIDADIAISGTSASPDIQGNLSLNDKTDVTLVLPEKI
;
A
#
# COMPACT_ATOMS: atom_id res chain seq x y z
N MET A 1 10.90 23.39 2.63
CA MET A 1 11.24 23.15 1.22
C MET A 1 9.99 22.68 0.51
N LYS A 2 9.63 23.25 -0.66
CA LYS A 2 8.57 22.66 -1.49
C LYS A 2 9.08 21.33 -2.03
N LEU A 3 8.32 20.26 -1.84
CA LEU A 3 8.68 18.95 -2.36
C LEU A 3 7.90 18.72 -3.65
N GLU A 4 8.67 18.42 -4.69
CA GLU A 4 8.19 17.95 -5.98
C GLU A 4 8.86 16.62 -6.27
N PHE A 5 8.10 15.67 -6.82
CA PHE A 5 8.65 14.42 -7.31
C PHE A 5 8.14 14.21 -8.73
N GLN A 6 9.06 14.04 -9.68
CA GLN A 6 8.75 13.99 -11.11
C GLN A 6 7.88 15.18 -11.59
N GLN A 7 8.22 16.40 -11.12
CA GLN A 7 7.49 17.65 -11.44
C GLN A 7 6.04 17.69 -10.92
N GLN A 8 5.62 16.74 -10.09
CA GLN A 8 4.33 16.76 -9.41
C GLN A 8 4.52 17.33 -8.00
N PRO A 9 3.79 18.40 -7.62
CA PRO A 9 3.85 18.91 -6.28
C PRO A 9 3.26 17.88 -5.32
N VAL A 10 4.01 17.54 -4.27
CA VAL A 10 3.56 16.60 -3.22
C VAL A 10 3.33 17.29 -1.89
N GLY A 11 3.69 18.57 -1.76
CA GLY A 11 3.48 19.39 -0.57
C GLY A 11 4.74 20.15 -0.17
N THR A 12 4.78 20.63 1.06
CA THR A 12 5.95 21.26 1.67
C THR A 12 6.47 20.39 2.80
N ILE A 13 7.76 20.06 2.75
CA ILE A 13 8.46 19.38 3.83
C ILE A 13 9.23 20.41 4.66
N LYS A 14 9.05 20.35 5.98
CA LYS A 14 9.90 21.02 6.97
C LYS A 14 10.58 19.96 7.81
N LEU A 15 11.90 20.07 7.96
CA LEU A 15 12.70 19.18 8.77
C LEU A 15 13.47 20.02 9.78
N PHE A 16 13.38 19.63 11.04
CA PHE A 16 14.15 20.19 12.13
C PHE A 16 14.87 19.05 12.83
N ALA A 17 16.19 19.16 12.97
CA ALA A 17 16.99 18.19 13.70
C ALA A 17 17.88 18.92 14.70
N GLN A 18 18.01 18.36 15.90
CA GLN A 18 18.84 18.90 16.96
C GLN A 18 19.55 17.78 17.70
N LYS A 19 20.82 18.00 18.05
CA LYS A 19 21.53 17.15 19.00
C LYS A 19 20.89 17.36 20.38
N GLN A 20 20.31 16.30 20.94
CA GLN A 20 19.72 16.34 22.28
C GLN A 20 20.80 16.09 23.35
N ASP A 21 21.70 15.15 23.08
CA ASP A 21 22.86 14.81 23.90
C ASP A 21 23.94 14.14 23.02
N ASP A 22 25.04 13.66 23.61
CA ASP A 22 26.15 13.03 22.88
C ASP A 22 25.78 11.76 22.10
N ASN A 23 24.66 11.12 22.45
CA ASN A 23 24.22 9.86 21.84
C ASN A 23 22.90 9.97 21.07
N THR A 24 22.20 11.10 21.15
CA THR A 24 20.84 11.24 20.61
C THR A 24 20.67 12.49 19.74
N ILE A 25 20.13 12.29 18.53
CA ILE A 25 19.64 13.36 17.64
C ILE A 25 18.13 13.24 17.55
N SER A 26 17.40 14.29 17.93
CA SER A 26 15.95 14.37 17.72
C SER A 26 15.65 15.05 16.40
N ALA A 27 14.69 14.52 15.66
CA ALA A 27 14.20 15.09 14.41
C ALA A 27 12.66 15.19 14.41
N THR A 28 12.16 16.29 13.85
CA THR A 28 10.76 16.46 13.49
C THR A 28 10.67 16.72 11.99
N VAL A 29 9.77 16.01 11.32
CA VAL A 29 9.47 16.18 9.90
C VAL A 29 7.98 16.43 9.75
N ASP A 30 7.63 17.55 9.12
CA ASP A 30 6.26 17.90 8.76
C ASP A 30 6.10 17.85 7.25
N LEU A 31 5.09 17.13 6.77
CA LEU A 31 4.59 17.22 5.40
C LEU A 31 3.21 17.90 5.44
N THR A 32 3.16 19.10 4.88
CA THR A 32 1.96 19.95 4.81
C THR A 32 1.62 20.30 3.37
N GLU A 33 0.47 20.92 3.15
CA GLU A 33 -0.03 21.34 1.83
C GLU A 33 -0.35 20.16 0.90
N ASN A 34 -0.95 20.44 -0.26
CA ASN A 34 -1.40 19.43 -1.23
C ASN A 34 -2.32 18.35 -0.63
N GLY A 35 -3.16 18.75 0.34
CA GLY A 35 -4.05 17.85 1.06
C GLY A 35 -3.35 16.97 2.11
N ASN A 36 -2.08 17.23 2.44
CA ASN A 36 -1.33 16.50 3.45
C ASN A 36 -1.25 17.26 4.78
N ALA A 37 -1.30 16.50 5.87
CA ALA A 37 -1.04 16.90 7.25
C ALA A 37 -0.45 15.69 7.96
N VAL A 38 0.87 15.53 7.84
CA VAL A 38 1.63 14.41 8.40
C VAL A 38 2.76 14.96 9.25
N ASN A 39 2.91 14.43 10.46
CA ASN A 39 3.97 14.76 11.38
C ASN A 39 4.75 13.49 11.75
N ILE A 40 6.07 13.56 11.67
CA ILE A 40 6.98 12.51 12.13
C ILE A 40 7.85 13.12 13.21
N LYS A 41 7.92 12.47 14.36
CA LYS A 41 8.87 12.81 15.43
C LYS A 41 9.68 11.59 15.76
N GLY A 42 10.99 11.73 15.84
CA GLY A 42 11.83 10.59 16.18
C GLY A 42 13.20 10.97 16.72
N ASN A 43 13.85 9.97 17.30
CA ASN A 43 15.21 10.03 17.80
C ASN A 43 16.06 9.03 17.03
N TYR A 44 17.26 9.48 16.65
CA TYR A 44 18.35 8.67 16.15
C TYR A 44 19.41 8.51 17.25
N PHE A 45 19.86 7.28 17.48
CA PHE A 45 20.81 6.91 18.53
C PHE A 45 22.16 6.54 17.90
N LEU A 46 23.16 7.40 18.06
CA LEU A 46 24.43 7.37 17.32
C LEU A 46 25.30 6.13 17.60
N ASN A 47 25.24 5.60 18.82
CA ASN A 47 26.12 4.53 19.30
C ASN A 47 25.32 3.31 19.76
N ASN A 48 24.22 2.98 19.06
CA ASN A 48 23.37 1.85 19.42
C ASN A 48 23.01 1.00 18.19
N ASP A 49 23.71 -0.11 18.02
CA ASP A 49 23.55 -1.00 16.87
C ASP A 49 22.23 -1.77 16.85
N GLN A 50 21.58 -1.94 18.01
CA GLN A 50 20.33 -2.71 18.13
C GLN A 50 19.09 -1.83 18.07
N LYS A 51 19.21 -0.58 18.53
CA LYS A 51 18.15 0.42 18.57
C LYS A 51 18.71 1.72 18.02
N GLN A 52 18.83 1.77 16.70
CA GLN A 52 19.32 2.93 15.97
C GLN A 52 18.30 4.06 15.99
N PHE A 53 17.00 3.76 16.04
CA PHE A 53 15.99 4.82 16.07
C PHE A 53 14.71 4.44 16.81
N ARG A 54 13.92 5.47 17.12
CA ARG A 54 12.50 5.38 17.48
C ARG A 54 11.78 6.59 16.90
N ALA A 55 10.69 6.37 16.15
CA ALA A 55 9.89 7.40 15.54
C ALA A 55 8.39 7.13 15.71
N GLY A 56 7.61 8.19 15.84
CA GLY A 56 6.15 8.20 15.71
C GLY A 56 5.77 8.97 14.46
N LEU A 57 5.00 8.32 13.59
CA LEU A 57 4.36 8.89 12.41
C LEU A 57 2.88 9.09 12.73
N ASN A 58 2.46 10.35 12.79
CA ASN A 58 1.08 10.78 12.94
C ASN A 58 0.59 11.28 11.58
N ILE A 59 -0.37 10.57 11.01
CA ILE A 59 -0.99 10.87 9.72
C ILE A 59 -2.39 11.39 10.02
N ASN A 60 -2.55 12.71 10.16
CA ASN A 60 -3.89 13.30 10.23
C ASN A 60 -4.56 13.23 8.86
N ARG A 61 -3.78 13.47 7.80
CA ARG A 61 -4.24 13.33 6.42
C ARG A 61 -3.06 13.11 5.49
N LEU A 62 -3.10 12.04 4.70
CA LEU A 62 -2.19 11.80 3.57
C LEU A 62 -3.01 11.65 2.30
N SER A 63 -2.80 12.54 1.34
CA SER A 63 -3.53 12.53 0.08
C SER A 63 -3.14 11.34 -0.80
N MET A 64 -4.12 10.66 -1.38
CA MET A 64 -3.87 9.60 -2.37
C MET A 64 -3.17 10.13 -3.62
N ALA A 65 -3.31 11.42 -3.95
CA ALA A 65 -2.55 12.05 -5.03
C ALA A 65 -1.03 12.07 -4.73
N THR A 66 -0.65 12.30 -3.47
CA THR A 66 0.74 12.19 -3.03
C THR A 66 1.27 10.77 -3.22
N LEU A 67 0.50 9.76 -2.82
CA LEU A 67 0.88 8.35 -2.99
C LEU A 67 0.97 7.95 -4.46
N GLN A 68 0.10 8.47 -5.31
CA GLN A 68 0.16 8.28 -6.76
C GLN A 68 1.51 8.70 -7.31
N THR A 69 1.99 9.89 -6.93
CA THR A 69 3.28 10.43 -7.37
C THR A 69 4.45 9.50 -6.97
N PHE A 70 4.42 8.92 -5.77
CA PHE A 70 5.45 7.99 -5.32
C PHE A 70 5.31 6.56 -5.86
N SER A 71 4.15 6.20 -6.42
CA SER A 71 3.89 4.88 -7.00
C SER A 71 4.67 4.61 -8.30
N LYS A 72 5.33 5.63 -8.87
CA LYS A 72 6.05 5.56 -10.16
C LYS A 72 5.16 5.06 -11.30
N GLY A 73 3.91 5.52 -11.34
CA GLY A 73 2.94 5.18 -12.38
C GLY A 73 2.17 3.86 -12.16
N ASN A 74 2.41 3.14 -11.06
CA ASN A 74 1.62 1.93 -10.74
C ASN A 74 0.19 2.28 -10.27
N LEU A 75 0.03 3.42 -9.61
CA LEU A 75 -1.27 3.98 -9.26
C LEU A 75 -1.55 5.19 -10.15
N THR A 76 -2.80 5.30 -10.60
CA THR A 76 -3.33 6.44 -11.36
C THR A 76 -4.71 6.80 -10.83
N ARG A 77 -5.25 7.96 -11.24
CA ARG A 77 -6.60 8.44 -10.86
C ARG A 77 -6.88 8.31 -9.35
N SER A 78 -5.89 8.65 -8.54
CA SER A 78 -5.93 8.41 -7.09
C SER A 78 -6.51 9.61 -6.36
N SER A 79 -7.51 9.37 -5.50
CA SER A 79 -8.21 10.40 -4.74
C SER A 79 -8.64 9.91 -3.35
N GLY A 80 -9.02 10.83 -2.47
CA GLY A 80 -9.28 10.54 -1.07
C GLY A 80 -8.02 10.63 -0.21
N ASN A 81 -8.14 10.22 1.04
CA ASN A 81 -7.06 10.36 2.02
C ASN A 81 -6.95 9.14 2.94
N ILE A 82 -5.74 8.96 3.44
CA ILE A 82 -5.41 7.99 4.49
C ILE A 82 -5.11 8.76 5.77
N ASN A 83 -5.49 8.20 6.91
CA ASN A 83 -5.10 8.66 8.24
C ASN A 83 -4.60 7.48 9.09
N GLY A 84 -3.92 7.76 10.19
CA GLY A 84 -3.38 6.70 11.04
C GLY A 84 -2.24 7.14 11.94
N ASN A 85 -1.83 6.22 12.82
CA ASN A 85 -0.66 6.40 13.68
C ASN A 85 0.20 5.16 13.59
N ILE A 86 1.50 5.36 13.37
CA ILE A 86 2.48 4.28 13.26
C ILE A 86 3.68 4.62 14.14
N SER A 87 4.05 3.68 15.01
CA SER A 87 5.33 3.71 15.72
C SER A 87 6.33 2.84 14.99
N LEU A 88 7.56 3.32 14.85
CA LEU A 88 8.69 2.64 14.23
C LEU A 88 9.86 2.66 15.20
N GLN A 89 10.60 1.55 15.33
CA GLN A 89 11.79 1.50 16.18
C GLN A 89 12.74 0.37 15.78
N GLY A 90 13.95 0.38 16.33
CA GLY A 90 14.93 -0.69 16.14
C GLY A 90 16.04 -0.28 15.18
N LYS A 91 16.44 -1.19 14.29
CA LYS A 91 17.47 -0.95 13.28
C LYS A 91 16.86 -0.40 12.00
N PHE A 92 17.57 0.45 11.28
CA PHE A 92 17.12 0.90 9.95
C PHE A 92 17.03 -0.26 8.95
N SER A 93 17.87 -1.28 9.11
CA SER A 93 17.85 -2.49 8.27
C SER A 93 16.69 -3.44 8.59
N ASP A 94 16.11 -3.35 9.79
CA ASP A 94 15.04 -4.25 10.26
C ASP A 94 14.15 -3.51 11.28
N PRO A 95 13.33 -2.54 10.81
CA PRO A 95 12.50 -1.74 11.69
C PRO A 95 11.32 -2.56 12.20
N ARG A 96 10.99 -2.39 13.48
CA ARG A 96 9.76 -2.88 14.10
C ARG A 96 8.68 -1.81 13.98
N TRP A 97 7.49 -2.17 13.51
CA TRP A 97 6.34 -1.29 13.38
C TRP A 97 5.16 -1.71 14.26
N ASN A 98 4.39 -0.74 14.71
CA ASN A 98 3.09 -0.98 15.35
C ASN A 98 2.16 0.21 15.13
N GLY A 99 0.90 -0.04 14.75
CA GLY A 99 -0.04 1.02 14.43
C GLY A 99 -1.21 0.56 13.56
N ALA A 100 -1.82 1.52 12.87
CA ALA A 100 -2.86 1.25 11.89
C ALA A 100 -2.95 2.37 10.85
N LEU A 101 -3.47 2.00 9.68
CA LEU A 101 -3.86 2.90 8.61
C LEU A 101 -5.36 2.76 8.36
N ASN A 102 -6.06 3.89 8.25
CA ASN A 102 -7.46 3.97 7.90
C ASN A 102 -7.61 4.66 6.55
N PHE A 103 -8.51 4.13 5.74
CA PHE A 103 -8.88 4.64 4.43
C PHE A 103 -10.31 5.17 4.55
N ASP A 104 -10.49 6.50 4.57
CA ASP A 104 -11.80 7.11 4.81
C ASP A 104 -12.75 6.84 3.63
N THR A 105 -12.47 7.46 2.49
CA THR A 105 -13.03 7.09 1.19
C THR A 105 -11.94 7.37 0.17
N THR A 106 -11.28 6.31 -0.28
CA THR A 106 -10.15 6.39 -1.23
C THR A 106 -10.51 5.70 -2.52
N GLN A 107 -10.04 6.26 -3.63
CA GLN A 107 -10.15 5.65 -4.95
C GLN A 107 -8.79 5.63 -5.61
N PHE A 108 -8.49 4.57 -6.36
CA PHE A 108 -7.26 4.47 -7.15
C PHE A 108 -7.45 3.48 -8.30
N THR A 109 -6.73 3.71 -9.39
CA THR A 109 -6.63 2.76 -10.51
C THR A 109 -5.26 2.12 -10.48
N ILE A 110 -5.19 0.79 -10.48
CA ILE A 110 -3.93 0.08 -10.73
C ILE A 110 -3.67 0.16 -12.24
N ALA A 111 -2.61 0.85 -12.66
CA ALA A 111 -2.37 1.19 -14.06
C ALA A 111 -2.35 -0.04 -14.98
N LYS A 112 -1.79 -1.15 -14.51
CA LYS A 112 -1.74 -2.42 -15.25
C LYS A 112 -3.09 -3.11 -15.42
N LEU A 113 -4.05 -2.85 -14.52
CA LEU A 113 -5.37 -3.49 -14.53
C LEU A 113 -6.44 -2.59 -15.16
N GLY A 114 -6.22 -1.28 -15.18
CA GLY A 114 -7.14 -0.29 -15.76
C GLY A 114 -8.42 -0.05 -14.96
N THR A 115 -8.78 -0.96 -14.05
CA THR A 115 -9.94 -0.83 -13.16
C THR A 115 -9.67 0.15 -12.01
N THR A 116 -10.66 1.00 -11.73
CA THR A 116 -10.68 1.85 -10.52
C THR A 116 -11.28 1.07 -9.35
N TYR A 117 -10.59 1.10 -8.23
CA TYR A 117 -11.04 0.51 -6.97
C TYR A 117 -11.34 1.57 -5.93
N THR A 118 -12.26 1.26 -5.03
CA THR A 118 -12.64 2.10 -3.89
C THR A 118 -12.44 1.34 -2.59
N LEU A 119 -11.83 2.01 -1.61
CA LEU A 119 -11.80 1.59 -0.21
C LEU A 119 -12.58 2.61 0.60
N ASP A 120 -13.68 2.19 1.20
CA ASP A 120 -14.54 3.04 2.02
C ASP A 120 -14.54 2.56 3.47
N LYS A 121 -14.02 3.38 4.37
CA LYS A 121 -13.87 3.13 5.81
C LYS A 121 -13.14 1.83 6.14
N GLN A 122 -12.10 1.53 5.36
CA GLN A 122 -11.29 0.33 5.53
C GLN A 122 -10.12 0.59 6.47
N LYS A 123 -9.63 -0.47 7.12
CA LYS A 123 -8.51 -0.39 8.06
C LYS A 123 -7.54 -1.54 7.84
N ILE A 124 -6.25 -1.22 7.90
CA ILE A 124 -5.16 -2.19 7.98
C ILE A 124 -4.49 -2.01 9.33
N ASN A 125 -4.31 -3.10 10.08
CA ASN A 125 -3.55 -3.07 11.32
C ASN A 125 -2.12 -3.53 11.07
N LEU A 126 -1.19 -2.86 11.73
CA LEU A 126 0.25 -3.09 11.61
C LEU A 126 0.73 -3.50 12.99
N THR A 127 1.18 -4.74 13.16
CA THR A 127 1.75 -5.25 14.41
C THR A 127 2.90 -6.17 14.05
N TYR A 128 4.13 -5.66 14.08
CA TYR A 128 5.29 -6.40 13.61
C TYR A 128 5.36 -7.83 14.19
N PRO A 129 5.61 -8.86 13.35
CA PRO A 129 5.92 -8.78 11.91
C PRO A 129 4.68 -8.75 10.98
N GLU A 130 3.48 -8.73 11.55
CA GLU A 130 2.22 -8.92 10.84
C GLU A 130 1.62 -7.60 10.32
N ILE A 131 1.00 -7.72 9.15
CA ILE A 131 0.04 -6.77 8.58
C ILE A 131 -1.26 -7.53 8.45
N SER A 132 -2.31 -7.11 9.16
CA SER A 132 -3.57 -7.84 9.20
C SER A 132 -4.72 -7.09 8.52
N PHE A 133 -5.50 -7.88 7.80
CA PHE A 133 -6.72 -7.52 7.10
C PHE A 133 -7.88 -8.22 7.81
N ASN A 134 -8.90 -7.44 8.17
CA ASN A 134 -10.11 -7.96 8.81
C ASN A 134 -11.30 -7.51 7.99
N ASN A 135 -11.86 -8.45 7.21
CA ASN A 135 -12.93 -8.26 6.25
C ASN A 135 -12.69 -7.02 5.37
N PHE A 136 -11.45 -6.86 4.92
CA PHE A 136 -11.00 -5.70 4.18
C PHE A 136 -11.65 -5.71 2.79
N THR A 137 -12.55 -4.77 2.56
CA THR A 137 -13.42 -4.75 1.39
C THR A 137 -12.91 -3.74 0.36
N ILE A 138 -12.69 -4.23 -0.85
CA ILE A 138 -12.33 -3.46 -2.04
C ILE A 138 -13.53 -3.48 -2.97
N LYS A 139 -13.96 -2.31 -3.45
CA LYS A 139 -15.05 -2.20 -4.43
C LYS A 139 -14.50 -1.87 -5.80
N ASP A 140 -15.02 -2.50 -6.84
CA ASP A 140 -14.71 -2.14 -8.23
C ASP A 140 -15.55 -0.94 -8.72
N SER A 141 -15.35 -0.56 -9.98
CA SER A 141 -16.09 0.54 -10.63
C SER A 141 -17.59 0.28 -10.81
N THR A 142 -18.03 -0.98 -10.66
CA THR A 142 -19.44 -1.42 -10.74
C THR A 142 -20.03 -1.72 -9.35
N ASN A 143 -19.31 -1.38 -8.27
CA ASN A 143 -19.69 -1.58 -6.87
C ASN A 143 -19.80 -3.06 -6.44
N ASN A 144 -19.19 -3.98 -7.19
CA ASN A 144 -18.96 -5.36 -6.74
C ASN A 144 -17.80 -5.39 -5.76
N SER A 145 -17.82 -6.34 -4.83
CA SER A 145 -16.89 -6.37 -3.71
C SER A 145 -15.93 -7.55 -3.78
N LEU A 146 -14.67 -7.28 -3.48
CA LEU A 146 -13.65 -8.27 -3.14
C LEU A 146 -13.28 -8.07 -1.67
N LYS A 147 -13.39 -9.13 -0.87
CA LYS A 147 -13.06 -9.15 0.55
C LYS A 147 -11.75 -9.90 0.77
N VAL A 148 -10.91 -9.35 1.63
CA VAL A 148 -9.64 -9.95 2.06
C VAL A 148 -9.64 -10.09 3.57
N ASP A 149 -9.39 -11.32 4.03
CA ASP A 149 -9.20 -11.66 5.44
C ASP A 149 -7.87 -12.37 5.63
N GLY A 150 -7.17 -12.06 6.73
CA GLY A 150 -5.93 -12.75 7.09
C GLY A 150 -4.76 -11.81 7.31
N ARG A 151 -3.55 -12.28 7.04
CA ARG A 151 -2.32 -11.56 7.37
C ARG A 151 -1.21 -11.78 6.35
N ILE A 152 -0.31 -10.81 6.33
CA ILE A 152 1.01 -10.91 5.71
C ILE A 152 2.04 -10.82 6.84
N THR A 153 2.96 -11.78 6.89
CA THR A 153 4.03 -11.82 7.89
C THR A 153 5.35 -11.44 7.24
N SER A 154 5.88 -10.26 7.57
CA SER A 154 7.12 -9.76 6.98
C SER A 154 8.35 -10.43 7.59
N LYS A 155 9.21 -10.97 6.73
CA LYS A 155 10.59 -11.34 7.07
C LYS A 155 11.54 -10.20 6.71
N THR A 156 11.30 -9.62 5.53
CA THR A 156 11.91 -8.38 5.03
C THR A 156 10.86 -7.59 4.23
N ILE A 157 11.26 -6.48 3.60
CA ILE A 157 10.40 -5.74 2.68
C ILE A 157 10.09 -6.56 1.40
N ALA A 158 11.00 -7.43 0.97
CA ALA A 158 10.87 -8.22 -0.26
C ALA A 158 10.41 -9.68 -0.04
N ASP A 159 10.60 -10.19 1.18
CA ASP A 159 10.28 -11.56 1.57
C ASP A 159 9.24 -11.54 2.70
N TYR A 160 8.10 -12.16 2.43
CA TYR A 160 6.97 -12.20 3.35
C TYR A 160 6.15 -13.47 3.14
N ASP A 161 5.56 -13.95 4.23
CA ASP A 161 4.61 -15.07 4.20
C ASP A 161 3.19 -14.54 4.04
N LEU A 162 2.39 -15.27 3.28
CA LEU A 162 0.99 -15.00 2.99
C LEU A 162 0.12 -15.99 3.76
N ASP A 163 -0.98 -15.50 4.30
CA ASP A 163 -2.06 -16.29 4.89
C ASP A 163 -3.35 -15.47 4.70
N LEU A 164 -3.89 -15.51 3.48
CA LEU A 164 -4.98 -14.66 3.02
C LEU A 164 -6.13 -15.49 2.49
N LYS A 165 -7.35 -15.07 2.80
CA LYS A 165 -8.59 -15.55 2.18
C LYS A 165 -9.19 -14.41 1.37
N ILE A 166 -9.53 -14.71 0.12
CA ILE A 166 -10.10 -13.76 -0.83
C ILE A 166 -11.45 -14.29 -1.28
N ASN A 167 -12.48 -13.48 -1.10
CA ASN A 167 -13.81 -13.76 -1.62
C ASN A 167 -14.26 -12.63 -2.53
N ALA A 168 -14.76 -12.96 -3.71
CA ALA A 168 -15.29 -12.01 -4.66
C ALA A 168 -16.46 -12.61 -5.44
N ASP A 169 -17.44 -11.79 -5.76
CA ASP A 169 -18.59 -12.13 -6.61
C ASP A 169 -18.69 -11.06 -7.70
N ASN A 170 -18.58 -11.50 -8.94
CA ASN A 170 -18.63 -10.68 -10.15
C ASN A 170 -17.68 -9.46 -10.13
N PHE A 171 -16.51 -9.59 -9.50
CA PHE A 171 -15.59 -8.48 -9.30
C PHE A 171 -14.78 -8.19 -10.56
N THR A 172 -14.85 -6.96 -11.06
CA THR A 172 -14.08 -6.49 -12.21
C THR A 172 -12.60 -6.38 -11.82
N LEU A 173 -11.81 -7.37 -12.21
CA LEU A 173 -10.38 -7.38 -11.97
C LEU A 173 -9.62 -6.57 -13.02
N VAL A 174 -9.99 -6.68 -14.29
CA VAL A 174 -9.31 -6.00 -15.41
C VAL A 174 -10.33 -5.23 -16.23
N ASN A 175 -10.01 -3.98 -16.54
CA ASN A 175 -10.70 -3.16 -17.51
C ASN A 175 -9.68 -2.20 -18.14
N ALA A 176 -8.81 -2.77 -18.97
CA ALA A 176 -7.67 -2.08 -19.54
C ALA A 176 -7.72 -2.08 -21.07
N PRO A 177 -7.60 -0.92 -21.74
CA PRO A 177 -7.52 -0.90 -23.19
C PRO A 177 -6.23 -1.57 -23.68
N LYS A 178 -6.27 -2.10 -24.90
CA LYS A 178 -5.06 -2.60 -25.57
C LYS A 178 -4.08 -1.45 -25.78
N ALA A 179 -2.88 -1.60 -25.23
CA ALA A 179 -1.77 -0.67 -25.42
C ALA A 179 -0.46 -1.45 -25.48
N VAL A 180 0.53 -0.94 -26.22
CA VAL A 180 1.84 -1.62 -26.40
C VAL A 180 2.53 -1.90 -25.07
N ALA A 181 2.33 -1.03 -24.07
CA ALA A 181 2.93 -1.17 -22.75
C ALA A 181 2.18 -2.15 -21.81
N ASN A 182 0.99 -2.63 -22.19
CA ASN A 182 0.14 -3.45 -21.32
C ASN A 182 0.38 -4.93 -21.58
N GLN A 183 0.91 -5.64 -20.58
CA GLN A 183 1.00 -7.10 -20.58
C GLN A 183 -0.36 -7.76 -20.39
N VAL A 184 -1.33 -7.08 -19.77
CA VAL A 184 -2.71 -7.54 -19.59
C VAL A 184 -3.64 -6.46 -20.10
N TYR A 185 -4.59 -6.83 -20.98
CA TYR A 185 -5.61 -5.91 -21.49
C TYR A 185 -6.91 -6.65 -21.80
N GLY A 186 -8.01 -5.90 -21.91
CA GLY A 186 -9.36 -6.41 -22.09
C GLY A 186 -10.23 -6.18 -20.86
N PHE A 187 -11.30 -6.95 -20.75
CA PHE A 187 -12.24 -6.92 -19.64
C PHE A 187 -12.25 -8.29 -18.95
N ALA A 188 -12.09 -8.32 -17.63
CA ALA A 188 -12.22 -9.53 -16.83
C ALA A 188 -13.00 -9.25 -15.55
N ALA A 189 -14.09 -9.99 -15.35
CA ALA A 189 -14.81 -10.05 -14.09
C ALA A 189 -14.76 -11.48 -13.55
N ILE A 190 -14.54 -11.62 -12.24
CA ILE A 190 -14.26 -12.90 -11.59
C ILE A 190 -15.18 -13.16 -10.41
N ASP A 191 -15.48 -14.44 -10.19
CA ASP A 191 -15.89 -14.93 -8.87
C ASP A 191 -14.70 -15.69 -8.27
N ALA A 192 -14.45 -15.47 -6.99
CA ALA A 192 -13.32 -16.07 -6.29
C ALA A 192 -13.72 -16.52 -4.89
N ASP A 193 -13.28 -17.71 -4.53
CA ASP A 193 -13.19 -18.17 -3.15
C ASP A 193 -11.86 -18.89 -3.01
N ILE A 194 -10.83 -18.13 -2.61
CA ILE A 194 -9.43 -18.51 -2.72
C ILE A 194 -8.72 -18.30 -1.39
N ALA A 195 -7.94 -19.29 -0.96
CA ALA A 195 -6.92 -19.16 0.05
C ALA A 195 -5.54 -19.04 -0.60
N ILE A 196 -4.75 -18.07 -0.16
CA ILE A 196 -3.36 -17.87 -0.56
C ILE A 196 -2.49 -18.07 0.67
N SER A 197 -1.55 -19.01 0.60
CA SER A 197 -0.58 -19.28 1.65
C SER A 197 0.85 -19.34 1.09
N GLY A 198 1.84 -19.64 1.92
CA GLY A 198 3.23 -19.78 1.50
C GLY A 198 3.98 -18.46 1.46
N THR A 199 5.02 -18.36 0.63
CA THR A 199 5.93 -17.20 0.60
C THR A 199 5.65 -16.30 -0.60
N SER A 200 6.10 -15.05 -0.56
CA SER A 200 6.03 -14.13 -1.71
C SER A 200 6.70 -14.67 -2.98
N ALA A 201 7.72 -15.52 -2.83
CA ALA A 201 8.43 -16.16 -3.94
C ALA A 201 7.77 -17.46 -4.43
N SER A 202 7.00 -18.14 -3.59
CA SER A 202 6.32 -19.39 -3.89
C SER A 202 4.97 -19.43 -3.18
N PRO A 203 3.98 -18.66 -3.66
CA PRO A 203 2.64 -18.68 -3.10
C PRO A 203 1.94 -19.99 -3.46
N ASP A 204 1.25 -20.59 -2.48
CA ASP A 204 0.31 -21.69 -2.70
C ASP A 204 -1.11 -21.12 -2.76
N ILE A 205 -1.82 -21.41 -3.84
CA ILE A 205 -3.14 -20.84 -4.13
C ILE A 205 -4.12 -22.00 -4.26
N GLN A 206 -5.11 -22.04 -3.37
CA GLN A 206 -6.13 -23.08 -3.32
C GLN A 206 -7.51 -22.46 -3.35
N GLY A 207 -8.43 -23.02 -4.15
CA GLY A 207 -9.81 -22.58 -4.16
C GLY A 207 -10.42 -22.55 -5.55
N ASN A 208 -11.51 -21.81 -5.68
CA ASN A 208 -12.28 -21.69 -6.91
C ASN A 208 -12.09 -20.28 -7.50
N LEU A 209 -11.87 -20.23 -8.81
CA LEU A 209 -11.81 -19.01 -9.60
C LEU A 209 -12.60 -19.25 -10.89
N SER A 210 -13.63 -18.45 -11.13
CA SER A 210 -14.39 -18.44 -12.38
C SER A 210 -14.31 -17.07 -13.06
N LEU A 211 -14.35 -17.09 -14.38
CA LEU A 211 -14.48 -15.90 -15.20
C LEU A 211 -15.96 -15.74 -15.57
N ASN A 212 -16.48 -14.51 -15.50
CA ASN A 212 -17.80 -14.19 -16.02
C ASN A 212 -17.82 -14.35 -17.55
N ASP A 213 -18.97 -14.74 -18.12
CA ASP A 213 -19.22 -14.90 -19.57
C ASP A 213 -18.83 -13.67 -20.43
N LYS A 214 -18.80 -12.47 -19.84
CA LYS A 214 -18.39 -11.23 -20.52
C LYS A 214 -16.87 -11.01 -20.55
N THR A 215 -16.09 -11.90 -19.92
CA THR A 215 -14.63 -11.79 -19.84
C THR A 215 -13.99 -12.04 -21.20
N ASP A 216 -13.26 -11.05 -21.68
CA ASP A 216 -12.41 -11.10 -22.86
C ASP A 216 -11.09 -10.41 -22.49
N VAL A 217 -10.13 -11.19 -22.03
CA VAL A 217 -8.84 -10.70 -21.52
C VAL A 217 -7.69 -11.38 -22.25
N THR A 218 -6.69 -10.59 -22.62
CA THR A 218 -5.45 -11.08 -23.22
C THR A 218 -4.29 -10.85 -22.27
N LEU A 219 -3.48 -11.89 -22.07
CA LEU A 219 -2.18 -11.84 -21.41
C LEU A 219 -1.07 -12.02 -22.45
N VAL A 220 -0.17 -11.05 -22.53
CA VAL A 220 1.05 -11.11 -23.36
C VAL A 220 2.19 -11.63 -22.50
N LEU A 221 2.63 -12.85 -22.76
CA LEU A 221 3.80 -13.43 -22.10
C LEU A 221 5.08 -12.87 -22.74
N PRO A 222 6.05 -12.36 -21.95
CA PRO A 222 7.33 -11.96 -22.50
C PRO A 222 8.05 -13.21 -23.05
N GLU A 223 8.71 -13.06 -24.20
CA GLU A 223 9.59 -14.10 -24.72
C GLU A 223 10.72 -14.34 -23.71
N LYS A 224 11.02 -15.62 -23.45
CA LYS A 224 12.21 -15.97 -22.65
C LYS A 224 13.44 -15.47 -23.42
N ILE A 225 14.13 -14.48 -22.85
CA ILE A 225 15.48 -14.08 -23.28
C ILE A 225 16.49 -15.09 -22.74
#